data_AF-A0A7C7V1V4-F1
#
_entry.id   AF-A0A7C7V1V4-F1
#
_cell.length_a   1.000
_cell.length_b   1.000
_cell.length_c   1.000
_cell.angle_alpha   90.00
_cell.angle_beta   90.00
_cell.angle_gamma   90.00
#
_symmetry.space_group_name_H-M   'P 1'
#
loop_
_entity.id
_entity.type
_entity.pdbx_description
1 polymer ?
#
loop_
_entity_poly.entity_id
_entity_poly.type
_entity_poly.pdbx_seq_one_letter_code
_entity_poly.pdbx_strand_id
1 'polypeptide(L)'
;MPFANRLTRVPIAYSPDRGAEALGHLHHLPPEVAELIVGAGGSSPYLAELIRKEGHWLSHALEEEPEEVIATLIAETGGLDAGSLDVGLRRLKRRAALIVGLADLGGVWGLATLTQAWTDFADACVAAALAIHVATLARRGKIPGQTEADGLRDGAGMVALAMGKMGAGELNYSSDIDLICLFDETRFDGQSEEMEARSGF
;
A
#
# COMPACT_ATOMS: atom_id res chain seq x y z
N MET A 1 16.70 17.42 7.02
CA MET A 1 15.52 16.70 6.49
C MET A 1 15.94 16.06 5.17
N PRO A 2 16.11 14.73 5.11
CA PRO A 2 16.59 14.04 3.92
C PRO A 2 15.67 14.22 2.71
N PHE A 3 14.34 14.15 2.90
CA PHE A 3 13.35 14.42 1.86
C PHE A 3 13.46 15.83 1.26
N ALA A 4 13.50 16.87 2.09
CA ALA A 4 13.53 18.27 1.66
C ALA A 4 14.76 18.59 0.79
N ASN A 5 15.92 18.02 1.14
CA ASN A 5 17.18 18.22 0.42
C ASN A 5 17.17 17.64 -1.01
N ARG A 6 16.21 16.76 -1.33
CA ARG A 6 16.09 16.07 -2.62
C ARG A 6 15.04 16.70 -3.53
N LEU A 7 14.32 17.72 -3.08
CA LEU A 7 13.32 18.41 -3.90
C LEU A 7 13.98 19.12 -5.08
N THR A 8 13.46 18.87 -6.28
CA THR A 8 13.93 19.50 -7.52
C THR A 8 12.90 20.43 -8.12
N ARG A 9 11.65 20.37 -7.66
CA ARG A 9 10.52 21.17 -8.13
C ARG A 9 9.41 21.20 -7.09
N VAL A 10 8.51 22.18 -7.23
CA VAL A 10 7.25 22.24 -6.49
C VAL A 10 6.11 22.57 -7.46
N PRO A 11 4.95 21.92 -7.35
CA PRO A 11 3.81 22.22 -8.20
C PRO A 11 3.18 23.56 -7.83
N ILE A 12 2.69 24.30 -8.83
CA ILE A 12 1.89 25.51 -8.59
C ILE A 12 0.49 25.08 -8.16
N ALA A 13 0.01 25.60 -7.04
CA ALA A 13 -1.33 25.28 -6.53
C ALA A 13 -2.42 25.81 -7.47
N TYR A 14 -3.25 24.92 -8.03
CA TYR A 14 -4.44 25.31 -8.80
C TYR A 14 -5.49 26.00 -7.91
N SER A 15 -5.67 25.51 -6.69
CA SER A 15 -6.50 26.12 -5.64
C SER A 15 -5.61 26.44 -4.43
N PRO A 16 -5.10 27.68 -4.31
CA PRO A 16 -4.26 28.09 -3.19
C PRO A 16 -4.93 27.90 -1.82
N ASP A 17 -6.23 28.18 -1.72
CA ASP A 17 -6.98 28.04 -0.46
C ASP A 17 -7.01 26.59 0.04
N ARG A 18 -7.25 25.61 -0.85
CA ARG A 18 -7.18 24.18 -0.50
C ARG A 18 -5.76 23.75 -0.15
N GLY A 19 -4.76 24.32 -0.82
CA GLY A 19 -3.36 24.09 -0.49
C GLY A 19 -3.02 24.58 0.91
N ALA A 20 -3.49 25.78 1.28
CA ALA A 20 -3.29 26.35 2.61
C ALA A 20 -4.03 25.55 3.70
N GLU A 21 -5.25 25.08 3.41
CA GLU A 21 -6.00 24.19 4.31
C GLU A 21 -5.23 22.87 4.52
N ALA A 22 -4.72 22.26 3.45
CA ALA A 22 -3.90 21.05 3.53
C ALA A 22 -2.66 21.26 4.40
N LEU A 23 -1.93 22.37 4.21
CA LEU A 23 -0.76 22.71 5.03
C LEU A 23 -1.10 22.85 6.52
N GLY A 24 -2.29 23.37 6.85
CA GLY A 24 -2.76 23.53 8.23
C GLY A 24 -2.91 22.22 9.02
N HIS A 25 -2.91 21.06 8.36
CA HIS A 25 -2.93 19.75 9.01
C HIS A 25 -1.55 19.19 9.38
N LEU A 26 -0.47 19.85 8.94
CA LEU A 26 0.90 19.46 9.23
C LEU A 26 1.57 20.44 10.18
N HIS A 27 2.64 20.00 10.83
CA HIS A 27 3.43 20.82 11.75
C HIS A 27 4.93 20.68 11.47
N HIS A 28 5.69 21.72 11.82
CA HIS A 28 7.16 21.71 11.82
C HIS A 28 7.84 21.37 10.47
N LEU A 29 7.26 21.79 9.35
CA LEU A 29 7.85 21.57 8.03
C LEU A 29 8.87 22.66 7.63
N PRO A 30 9.95 22.31 6.92
CA PRO A 30 10.77 23.27 6.20
C PRO A 30 9.96 24.05 5.15
N PRO A 31 10.34 25.30 4.81
CA PRO A 31 9.63 26.12 3.83
C PRO A 31 9.41 25.43 2.48
N GLU A 32 10.43 24.77 1.95
CA GLU A 32 10.38 24.06 0.66
C GLU A 32 9.38 22.90 0.67
N VAL A 33 9.23 22.20 1.80
CA VAL A 33 8.24 21.14 1.96
C VAL A 33 6.85 21.73 2.13
N ALA A 34 6.72 22.85 2.84
CA ALA A 34 5.44 23.56 2.97
C ALA A 34 4.90 24.01 1.59
N GLU A 35 5.78 24.54 0.72
CA GLU A 35 5.43 24.89 -0.66
C GLU A 35 4.96 23.67 -1.47
N LEU A 36 5.65 22.52 -1.33
CA LEU A 36 5.22 21.27 -1.95
C LEU A 36 3.83 20.85 -1.46
N ILE A 37 3.56 20.93 -0.16
CA ILE A 37 2.26 20.55 0.43
C ILE A 37 1.14 21.46 -0.08
N VAL A 38 1.36 22.77 -0.13
CA VAL A 38 0.41 23.74 -0.68
C VAL A 38 0.15 23.45 -2.15
N GLY A 39 1.20 23.23 -2.94
CA GLY A 39 1.09 22.88 -4.35
C GLY A 39 0.33 21.58 -4.60
N ALA A 40 0.68 20.52 -3.87
CA ALA A 40 0.09 19.19 -4.01
C ALA A 40 -1.38 19.18 -3.57
N GLY A 41 -1.69 19.69 -2.38
CA GLY A 41 -3.06 19.79 -1.87
C GLY A 41 -3.90 20.76 -2.70
N GLY A 42 -3.31 21.85 -3.18
CA GLY A 42 -3.97 22.82 -4.04
C GLY A 42 -4.30 22.28 -5.43
N SER A 43 -3.57 21.29 -5.93
CA SER A 43 -3.78 20.73 -7.28
C SER A 43 -4.46 19.35 -7.29
N SER A 44 -4.44 18.62 -6.17
CA SER A 44 -5.07 17.30 -6.06
C SER A 44 -6.04 17.24 -4.88
N PRO A 45 -7.38 17.24 -5.12
CA PRO A 45 -8.36 17.03 -4.06
C PRO A 45 -8.15 15.68 -3.32
N TYR A 46 -7.65 14.67 -4.03
CA TYR A 46 -7.30 13.38 -3.45
C TYR A 46 -6.18 13.53 -2.41
N LEU A 47 -5.05 14.16 -2.78
CA LEU A 47 -3.94 14.35 -1.85
C LEU A 47 -4.32 15.28 -0.68
N ALA A 48 -5.11 16.32 -0.92
CA ALA A 48 -5.62 17.18 0.15
C ALA A 48 -6.41 16.38 1.21
N GLU A 49 -7.30 15.49 0.78
CA GLU A 49 -8.06 14.63 1.69
C GLU A 49 -7.19 13.61 2.42
N LEU A 50 -6.14 13.09 1.77
CA LEU A 50 -5.17 12.20 2.42
C LEU A 50 -4.35 12.94 3.47
N ILE A 51 -3.87 14.14 3.14
CA ILE A 51 -3.15 15.03 4.06
C ILE A 51 -4.01 15.33 5.29
N ARG A 52 -5.29 15.65 5.09
CA ARG A 52 -6.23 15.89 6.19
C ARG A 52 -6.35 14.67 7.13
N LYS A 53 -6.36 13.45 6.58
CA LYS A 53 -6.51 12.21 7.37
C LYS A 53 -5.23 11.80 8.09
N GLU A 54 -4.07 11.99 7.48
CA GLU A 54 -2.80 11.43 7.95
C GLU A 54 -1.78 12.52 8.33
N GLY A 55 -2.18 13.79 8.42
CA GLY A 55 -1.26 14.95 8.55
C GLY A 55 -0.27 14.88 9.71
N HIS A 56 -0.70 14.39 10.87
CA HIS A 56 0.21 14.16 12.01
C HIS A 56 1.28 13.10 11.68
N TRP A 57 0.88 11.98 11.08
CA TRP A 57 1.84 10.95 10.65
C TRP A 57 2.75 11.47 9.54
N LEU A 58 2.19 12.19 8.58
CA LEU A 58 2.92 12.73 7.44
C LEU A 58 3.98 13.75 7.87
N SER A 59 3.72 14.55 8.91
CA SER A 59 4.68 15.52 9.45
C SER A 59 5.99 14.83 9.87
N HIS A 60 5.90 13.67 10.53
CA HIS A 60 7.07 12.87 10.91
C HIS A 60 7.66 12.10 9.73
N ALA A 61 6.82 11.53 8.87
CA ALA A 61 7.30 10.74 7.73
C ALA A 61 8.15 11.59 6.75
N LEU A 62 7.88 12.89 6.63
CA LEU A 62 8.68 13.81 5.79
C LEU A 62 10.03 14.18 6.41
N GLU A 63 10.32 13.74 7.65
CA GLU A 63 11.63 13.88 8.29
C GLU A 63 12.61 12.77 7.91
N GLU A 64 12.12 11.69 7.30
CA GLU A 64 12.87 10.48 6.93
C GLU A 64 13.14 10.44 5.41
N GLU A 65 13.92 9.46 4.95
CA GLU A 65 14.03 9.16 3.53
C GLU A 65 12.76 8.45 3.03
N PRO A 66 12.18 8.83 1.88
CA PRO A 66 10.91 8.27 1.42
C PRO A 66 11.00 6.76 1.16
N GLU A 67 12.18 6.22 0.82
CA GLU A 67 12.43 4.78 0.68
C GLU A 67 12.29 4.04 2.03
N GLU A 68 12.79 4.63 3.13
CA GLU A 68 12.69 4.06 4.47
C GLU A 68 11.24 4.07 4.97
N VAL A 69 10.50 5.15 4.66
CA VAL A 69 9.08 5.23 4.98
C VAL A 69 8.27 4.16 4.23
N ILE A 70 8.50 3.98 2.93
CA ILE A 70 7.83 2.91 2.17
C ILE A 70 8.20 1.53 2.70
N ALA A 71 9.48 1.28 3.01
CA ALA A 71 9.91 0.01 3.58
C ALA A 71 9.21 -0.26 4.94
N THR A 72 9.05 0.77 5.76
CA THR A 72 8.31 0.68 7.03
C THR A 72 6.84 0.37 6.81
N LEU A 73 6.18 1.04 5.86
CA LEU A 73 4.78 0.77 5.52
C LEU A 73 4.58 -0.64 4.96
N ILE A 74 5.54 -1.15 4.19
CA ILE A 74 5.56 -2.54 3.72
C ILE A 74 5.70 -3.49 4.92
N ALA A 75 6.62 -3.23 5.84
CA ALA A 75 6.79 -4.07 7.03
C ALA A 75 5.54 -4.07 7.93
N GLU A 76 4.84 -2.93 8.04
CA GLU A 76 3.57 -2.82 8.79
C GLU A 76 2.47 -3.75 8.23
N THR A 77 2.50 -4.16 6.95
CA THR A 77 1.48 -5.09 6.42
C THR A 77 1.57 -6.46 7.10
N GLY A 78 2.78 -6.91 7.43
CA GLY A 78 3.03 -8.20 8.10
C GLY A 78 2.62 -8.21 9.59
N GLY A 79 2.37 -7.04 10.18
CA GLY A 79 1.87 -6.90 11.55
C GLY A 79 0.35 -6.87 11.68
N LEU A 80 -0.38 -6.97 10.56
CA LEU A 80 -1.84 -6.99 10.56
C LEU A 80 -2.40 -8.36 10.95
N ASP A 81 -3.63 -8.36 11.44
CA ASP A 81 -4.40 -9.56 11.77
C ASP A 81 -5.78 -9.53 11.11
N ALA A 82 -6.56 -10.61 11.26
CA ALA A 82 -7.89 -10.72 10.68
C ALA A 82 -8.86 -9.60 11.13
N GLY A 83 -8.67 -9.00 12.31
CA GLY A 83 -9.53 -7.94 12.82
C GLY A 83 -9.13 -6.54 12.32
N SER A 84 -7.87 -6.36 11.93
CA SER A 84 -7.30 -5.08 11.53
C SER A 84 -6.99 -4.98 10.05
N LEU A 85 -7.01 -6.08 9.29
CA LEU A 85 -6.57 -6.17 7.90
C LEU A 85 -7.17 -5.07 7.01
N ASP A 86 -8.49 -4.99 6.91
CA ASP A 86 -9.17 -4.05 6.00
C ASP A 86 -8.87 -2.59 6.33
N VAL A 87 -8.93 -2.23 7.61
CA VAL A 87 -8.70 -0.85 8.07
C VAL A 87 -7.21 -0.50 7.96
N GLY A 88 -6.34 -1.46 8.31
CA GLY A 88 -4.89 -1.39 8.26
C GLY A 88 -4.39 -1.16 6.84
N LEU A 89 -4.72 -2.05 5.90
CA LEU A 89 -4.31 -1.91 4.50
C LEU A 89 -4.83 -0.61 3.87
N ARG A 90 -6.07 -0.19 4.19
CA ARG A 90 -6.59 1.11 3.72
C ARG A 90 -5.80 2.28 4.29
N ARG A 91 -5.35 2.22 5.55
CA ARG A 91 -4.48 3.25 6.15
C ARG A 91 -3.11 3.27 5.49
N LEU A 92 -2.47 2.11 5.38
CA LEU A 92 -1.16 1.97 4.74
C LEU A 92 -1.19 2.46 3.30
N LYS A 93 -2.22 2.14 2.52
CA LYS A 93 -2.39 2.63 1.15
C LYS A 93 -2.45 4.15 1.08
N ARG A 94 -3.19 4.81 1.98
CA ARG A 94 -3.25 6.29 2.04
C ARG A 94 -1.88 6.88 2.32
N ARG A 95 -1.14 6.29 3.25
CA ARG A 95 0.20 6.71 3.64
C ARG A 95 1.21 6.52 2.50
N ALA A 96 1.19 5.37 1.85
CA ALA A 96 2.02 5.10 0.67
C ALA A 96 1.69 6.09 -0.46
N ALA A 97 0.40 6.35 -0.74
CA ALA A 97 -0.03 7.32 -1.74
C ALA A 97 0.50 8.74 -1.48
N LEU A 98 0.57 9.15 -0.22
CA LEU A 98 1.15 10.44 0.16
C LEU A 98 2.64 10.51 -0.15
N ILE A 99 3.41 9.51 0.30
CA ILE A 99 4.87 9.50 0.09
C ILE A 99 5.20 9.42 -1.40
N VAL A 100 4.58 8.48 -2.12
CA VAL A 100 4.79 8.32 -3.56
C VAL A 100 4.37 9.58 -4.31
N GLY A 101 3.19 10.14 -3.99
CA GLY A 101 2.66 11.33 -4.64
C GLY A 101 3.50 12.58 -4.41
N LEU A 102 3.98 12.79 -3.18
CA LEU A 102 4.84 13.92 -2.84
C LEU A 102 6.25 13.75 -3.44
N ALA A 103 6.80 12.53 -3.46
CA ALA A 103 8.09 12.25 -4.08
C ALA A 103 8.06 12.48 -5.61
N ASP A 104 6.95 12.12 -6.27
CA ASP A 104 6.72 12.39 -7.69
C ASP A 104 6.60 13.90 -7.96
N LEU A 105 5.67 14.56 -7.27
CA LEU A 105 5.41 15.99 -7.47
C LEU A 105 6.62 16.86 -7.10
N GLY A 106 7.37 16.48 -6.07
CA GLY A 106 8.60 17.12 -5.64
C GLY A 106 9.83 16.82 -6.52
N GLY A 107 9.69 15.89 -7.46
CA GLY A 107 10.77 15.42 -8.32
C GLY A 107 11.90 14.71 -7.57
N VAL A 108 11.58 14.08 -6.44
CA VAL A 108 12.48 13.26 -5.62
C VAL A 108 12.67 11.88 -6.26
N TRP A 109 11.60 11.34 -6.86
CA TRP A 109 11.61 10.05 -7.54
C TRP A 109 11.35 10.18 -9.04
N GLY A 110 12.06 9.34 -9.80
CA GLY A 110 11.75 9.08 -11.19
C GLY A 110 10.65 8.02 -11.34
N LEU A 111 10.12 7.89 -12.56
CA LEU A 111 9.01 6.98 -12.86
C LEU A 111 9.29 5.53 -12.43
N ALA A 112 10.49 5.00 -12.72
CA ALA A 112 10.83 3.61 -12.39
C ALA A 112 10.82 3.34 -10.88
N THR A 113 11.38 4.26 -10.08
CA THR A 113 11.36 4.14 -8.60
C THR A 113 9.94 4.21 -8.07
N LEU A 114 9.13 5.12 -8.62
CA LEU A 114 7.74 5.28 -8.24
C LEU A 114 6.91 4.02 -8.52
N THR A 115 7.04 3.44 -9.71
CA THR A 115 6.25 2.27 -10.06
C THR A 115 6.71 1.02 -9.33
N GLN A 116 8.00 0.90 -9.05
CA GLN A 116 8.52 -0.17 -8.21
C GLN A 116 8.00 -0.05 -6.77
N ALA A 117 8.02 1.15 -6.18
CA ALA A 117 7.48 1.38 -4.83
C ALA A 117 5.99 1.03 -4.72
N TRP A 118 5.20 1.35 -5.75
CA TRP A 118 3.79 0.92 -5.82
C TRP A 118 3.65 -0.60 -5.94
N THR A 119 4.48 -1.24 -6.75
CA THR A 119 4.45 -2.69 -6.96
C THR A 119 4.83 -3.43 -5.68
N ASP A 120 5.95 -3.08 -5.05
CA ASP A 120 6.43 -3.70 -3.80
C ASP A 120 5.39 -3.54 -2.67
N PHE A 121 4.77 -2.37 -2.59
CA PHE A 121 3.70 -2.12 -1.62
C PHE A 121 2.45 -2.97 -1.90
N ALA A 122 2.05 -3.11 -3.17
CA ALA A 122 0.92 -3.96 -3.56
C ALA A 122 1.21 -5.44 -3.29
N ASP A 123 2.40 -5.94 -3.61
CA ASP A 123 2.85 -7.29 -3.31
C ASP A 123 2.72 -7.59 -1.81
N ALA A 124 3.22 -6.68 -0.96
CA ALA A 124 3.15 -6.82 0.50
C ALA A 124 1.70 -6.82 1.03
N CYS A 125 0.80 -6.06 0.41
CA CYS A 125 -0.62 -6.05 0.75
C CYS A 125 -1.30 -7.37 0.36
N VAL A 126 -1.02 -7.87 -0.84
CA VAL A 126 -1.57 -9.15 -1.33
C VAL A 126 -1.07 -10.31 -0.48
N ALA A 127 0.23 -10.34 -0.16
CA ALA A 127 0.80 -11.37 0.70
C ALA A 127 0.15 -11.40 2.09
N ALA A 128 -0.01 -10.23 2.73
CA ALA A 128 -0.66 -10.14 4.03
C ALA A 128 -2.12 -10.60 3.97
N ALA A 129 -2.89 -10.13 2.97
CA ALA A 129 -4.29 -10.51 2.82
C ALA A 129 -4.45 -12.02 2.57
N LEU A 130 -3.63 -12.58 1.66
CA LEU A 130 -3.62 -13.99 1.35
C LEU A 130 -3.35 -14.83 2.60
N ALA A 131 -2.25 -14.54 3.31
CA ALA A 131 -1.86 -15.30 4.49
C ALA A 131 -2.95 -15.29 5.58
N ILE A 132 -3.54 -14.12 5.86
CA ILE A 132 -4.56 -13.98 6.91
C ILE A 132 -5.89 -14.66 6.54
N HIS A 133 -6.32 -14.55 5.29
CA HIS A 133 -7.56 -15.21 4.84
C HIS A 133 -7.40 -16.73 4.78
N VAL A 134 -6.29 -17.22 4.25
CA VAL A 134 -5.95 -18.65 4.26
C VAL A 134 -5.86 -19.17 5.68
N ALA A 135 -5.15 -18.48 6.58
CA ALA A 135 -5.05 -18.87 7.99
C ALA A 135 -6.43 -18.97 8.65
N THR A 136 -7.33 -18.04 8.32
CA THR A 136 -8.71 -18.07 8.81
C THR A 136 -9.50 -19.27 8.29
N LEU A 137 -9.30 -19.67 7.03
CA LEU A 137 -9.90 -20.87 6.45
C LEU A 137 -9.32 -22.15 7.08
N ALA A 138 -7.99 -22.22 7.24
CA ALA A 138 -7.30 -23.35 7.87
C ALA A 138 -7.77 -23.55 9.33
N ARG A 139 -7.88 -22.47 10.11
CA ARG A 139 -8.43 -22.50 11.48
C ARG A 139 -9.85 -23.07 11.54
N ARG A 140 -10.64 -22.88 10.49
CA ARG A 140 -12.01 -23.41 10.34
C ARG A 140 -12.04 -24.83 9.79
N GLY A 141 -10.89 -25.46 9.56
CA GLY A 141 -10.78 -26.80 8.96
C GLY A 141 -11.13 -26.84 7.47
N LYS A 142 -11.10 -25.70 6.77
CA LYS A 142 -11.45 -25.60 5.35
C LYS A 142 -10.28 -25.86 4.41
N ILE A 143 -9.08 -26.06 4.96
CA ILE A 143 -7.88 -26.43 4.19
C ILE A 143 -7.34 -27.72 4.81
N PRO A 144 -7.62 -28.89 4.21
CA PRO A 144 -7.24 -30.18 4.76
C PRO A 144 -5.73 -30.29 5.03
N GLY A 145 -5.38 -30.82 6.20
CA GLY A 145 -3.99 -31.03 6.61
C GLY A 145 -3.20 -29.74 6.88
N GLN A 146 -3.86 -28.58 7.02
CA GLN A 146 -3.22 -27.30 7.28
C GLN A 146 -3.77 -26.64 8.55
N THR A 147 -2.90 -25.90 9.23
CA THR A 147 -3.24 -25.15 10.44
C THR A 147 -3.27 -23.65 10.16
N GLU A 148 -3.79 -22.87 11.11
CA GLU A 148 -3.69 -21.41 11.09
C GLU A 148 -2.23 -20.95 10.94
N ALA A 149 -1.29 -21.65 11.61
CA ALA A 149 0.13 -21.33 11.55
C ALA A 149 0.72 -21.56 10.16
N ASP A 150 0.27 -22.59 9.42
CA ASP A 150 0.71 -22.81 8.04
C ASP A 150 0.19 -21.70 7.13
N GLY A 151 -1.09 -21.31 7.27
CA GLY A 151 -1.65 -20.18 6.52
C GLY A 151 -0.90 -18.87 6.74
N LEU A 152 -0.51 -18.57 7.98
CA LEU A 152 0.28 -17.36 8.29
C LEU A 152 1.73 -17.45 7.79
N ARG A 153 2.32 -18.64 7.73
CA ARG A 153 3.72 -18.83 7.32
C ARG A 153 3.90 -18.71 5.81
N ASP A 154 3.09 -19.44 5.04
CA ASP A 154 3.32 -19.64 3.61
C ASP A 154 2.03 -19.69 2.78
N GLY A 155 0.92 -19.18 3.31
CA GLY A 155 -0.36 -19.24 2.63
C GLY A 155 -0.85 -20.68 2.43
N ALA A 156 -0.39 -21.64 3.25
CA ALA A 156 -0.79 -23.04 3.21
C ALA A 156 -0.65 -23.69 1.82
N GLY A 157 0.28 -23.20 0.99
CA GLY A 157 0.51 -23.64 -0.39
C GLY A 157 -0.33 -22.92 -1.46
N MET A 158 -1.13 -21.91 -1.09
CA MET A 158 -1.81 -21.03 -2.05
C MET A 158 -0.82 -20.03 -2.65
N VAL A 159 -0.94 -19.81 -3.96
CA VAL A 159 -0.08 -18.91 -4.73
C VAL A 159 -0.92 -17.89 -5.47
N ALA A 160 -0.56 -16.61 -5.40
CA ALA A 160 -1.13 -15.55 -6.22
C ALA A 160 -0.09 -15.08 -7.25
N LEU A 161 -0.41 -15.19 -8.54
CA LEU A 161 0.42 -14.69 -9.62
C LEU A 161 -0.08 -13.31 -10.04
N ALA A 162 0.77 -12.30 -9.88
CA ALA A 162 0.51 -10.96 -10.37
C ALA A 162 0.62 -10.90 -11.90
N MET A 163 -0.42 -10.36 -12.53
CA MET A 163 -0.52 -10.16 -13.97
C MET A 163 -0.47 -8.66 -14.30
N GLY A 164 -0.48 -8.34 -15.60
CA GLY A 164 -0.54 -6.96 -16.07
C GLY A 164 0.62 -6.11 -15.54
N LYS A 165 0.31 -4.89 -15.09
CA LYS A 165 1.32 -3.91 -14.64
C LYS A 165 2.02 -4.31 -13.35
N MET A 166 1.29 -4.94 -12.43
CA MET A 166 1.88 -5.46 -11.19
C MET A 166 2.91 -6.54 -11.52
N GLY A 167 2.52 -7.51 -12.37
CA GLY A 167 3.43 -8.58 -12.82
C GLY A 167 4.63 -8.06 -13.62
N ALA A 168 4.52 -6.88 -14.23
CA ALA A 168 5.60 -6.22 -14.97
C ALA A 168 6.45 -5.24 -14.13
N GLY A 169 6.15 -5.04 -12.84
CA GLY A 169 6.90 -4.11 -11.98
C GLY A 169 6.61 -2.63 -12.25
N GLU A 170 5.53 -2.32 -12.95
CA GLU A 170 5.20 -0.97 -13.42
C GLU A 170 3.84 -0.46 -12.90
N LEU A 171 3.45 -0.88 -11.69
CA LEU A 171 2.18 -0.47 -11.10
C LEU A 171 2.12 1.06 -10.89
N ASN A 172 0.96 1.66 -11.13
CA ASN A 172 0.75 3.10 -10.98
C ASN A 172 -0.45 3.43 -10.07
N TYR A 173 -0.67 4.72 -9.79
CA TYR A 173 -1.63 5.24 -8.80
C TYR A 173 -3.05 4.65 -8.84
N SER A 174 -3.55 4.32 -10.04
CA SER A 174 -4.95 3.91 -10.25
C SER A 174 -5.06 2.61 -11.03
N SER A 175 -4.00 1.81 -11.07
CA SER A 175 -4.06 0.50 -11.73
C SER A 175 -4.77 -0.51 -10.84
N ASP A 176 -5.60 -1.34 -11.46
CA ASP A 176 -6.10 -2.55 -10.84
C ASP A 176 -4.95 -3.55 -10.64
N ILE A 177 -5.12 -4.45 -9.68
CA ILE A 177 -4.24 -5.61 -9.49
C ILE A 177 -4.93 -6.84 -10.07
N ASP A 178 -4.32 -7.41 -11.11
CA ASP A 178 -4.82 -8.60 -11.78
C ASP A 178 -4.11 -9.82 -11.19
N LEU A 179 -4.85 -10.72 -10.55
CA LEU A 179 -4.28 -11.88 -9.86
C LEU A 179 -4.83 -13.19 -10.44
N ILE A 180 -3.95 -14.18 -10.63
CA ILE A 180 -4.34 -15.58 -10.81
C ILE A 180 -3.99 -16.33 -9.54
N CYS A 181 -5.01 -16.82 -8.84
CA CYS A 181 -4.84 -17.61 -7.62
C CYS A 181 -4.80 -19.11 -7.95
N LEU A 182 -3.80 -19.80 -7.43
CA LEU A 182 -3.56 -21.23 -7.60
C LEU A 182 -3.49 -21.90 -6.23
N PHE A 183 -3.97 -23.13 -6.14
CA PHE A 183 -3.87 -23.96 -4.94
C PHE A 183 -3.72 -25.43 -5.34
N ASP A 184 -3.26 -26.24 -4.39
CA ASP A 184 -3.13 -27.69 -4.56
C ASP A 184 -4.48 -28.37 -4.39
N GLU A 185 -5.12 -28.70 -5.53
CA GLU A 185 -6.44 -29.36 -5.55
C GLU A 185 -6.40 -30.78 -4.99
N THR A 186 -5.23 -31.43 -4.97
CA THR A 186 -5.09 -32.82 -4.48
C THR A 186 -5.31 -32.95 -2.97
N ARG A 187 -5.46 -31.82 -2.26
CA ARG A 187 -5.78 -31.76 -0.83
C ARG A 187 -7.26 -31.92 -0.52
N PHE A 188 -8.13 -31.82 -1.51
CA PHE A 188 -9.58 -31.85 -1.35
C PHE A 188 -10.15 -33.17 -1.87
N ASP A 189 -11.11 -33.76 -1.14
CA ASP A 189 -11.66 -35.06 -1.50
C ASP A 189 -12.81 -34.89 -2.53
N GLY A 190 -12.42 -34.86 -3.80
CA GLY A 190 -13.33 -34.92 -4.93
C GLY A 190 -13.92 -33.57 -5.38
N GLN A 191 -14.59 -33.61 -6.54
CA GLN A 191 -14.98 -32.41 -7.30
C GLN A 191 -15.88 -31.42 -6.54
N SER A 192 -16.67 -31.88 -5.58
CA SER A 192 -17.55 -31.01 -4.79
C SER A 192 -16.75 -30.14 -3.82
N GLU A 193 -15.79 -30.72 -3.10
CA GLU A 193 -14.94 -29.97 -2.17
C GLU A 193 -13.97 -29.07 -2.92
N GLU A 194 -13.47 -29.50 -4.08
CA GLU A 194 -12.68 -28.68 -5.00
C GLU A 194 -13.46 -27.44 -5.48
N MET A 195 -14.73 -27.59 -5.87
CA MET A 195 -15.59 -26.47 -6.29
C MET A 195 -15.92 -25.53 -5.12
N GLU A 196 -16.18 -26.07 -3.93
CA GLU A 196 -16.36 -25.26 -2.72
C GLU A 196 -15.08 -24.47 -2.40
N ALA A 197 -13.90 -25.08 -2.51
CA ALA A 197 -12.62 -24.40 -2.33
C ALA A 197 -12.44 -23.26 -3.36
N ARG A 198 -12.73 -23.51 -4.65
CA ARG A 198 -12.68 -22.50 -5.72
C ARG A 198 -13.61 -21.30 -5.50
N SER A 199 -14.69 -21.47 -4.75
CA SER A 199 -15.64 -20.39 -4.45
C SER A 199 -15.39 -19.73 -3.09
N GLY A 200 -14.64 -20.40 -2.20
CA GLY A 200 -14.28 -19.92 -0.87
C GLY A 200 -12.95 -19.16 -0.80
N PHE A 201 -12.07 -19.36 -1.78
CA PHE A 201 -10.89 -18.52 -2.06
C PHE A 201 -11.27 -17.34 -2.95
#